data_AF-A0A1I0FH26-F1
#
_entry.id   AF-A0A1I0FH26-F1
#
_cell.length_a   1.000
_cell.length_b   1.000
_cell.length_c   1.000
_cell.angle_alpha   90.00
_cell.angle_beta   90.00
_cell.angle_gamma   90.00
#
_symmetry.space_group_name_H-M   'P 1'
#
loop_
_entity.id
_entity.type
_entity.pdbx_description
1 polymer ?
#
loop_
_entity_poly.entity_id
_entity_poly.type
_entity_poly.pdbx_seq_one_letter_code
_entity_poly.pdbx_strand_id
1 'polypeptide(L)'
;MSEKIYHFNEIEIAVEIHTYLLQLPGVEYDESANGPTIGYKHIDQTFKMATMHGGAEYQSLVLHVDPDNRLSTLGKKIQKEIEEILNFDIKQLRTHPLKANEVYIPLEKLDYQDPISRIKEIIHETYEKQESTITI
;
A
#
# COMPACT_ATOMS: atom_id res chain seq x y z
N MET A 1 12.07 6.43 12.09
CA MET A 1 12.19 5.14 11.40
C MET A 1 11.53 4.11 12.28
N SER A 2 10.51 3.39 11.80
CA SER A 2 9.79 2.38 12.60
C SER A 2 10.66 1.13 12.79
N GLU A 3 10.74 0.61 14.03
CA GLU A 3 11.45 -0.66 14.31
C GLU A 3 10.81 -1.84 13.59
N LYS A 4 9.52 -1.73 13.21
CA LYS A 4 8.80 -2.78 12.50
C LYS A 4 9.31 -3.02 11.08
N ILE A 5 10.05 -2.07 10.51
CA ILE A 5 10.63 -2.21 9.17
C ILE A 5 11.66 -3.35 9.12
N TYR A 6 12.31 -3.67 10.24
CA TYR A 6 13.29 -4.76 10.30
C TYR A 6 12.68 -6.17 10.27
N HIS A 7 11.34 -6.27 10.28
CA HIS A 7 10.63 -7.55 10.14
C HIS A 7 10.34 -7.91 8.69
N PHE A 8 10.57 -7.01 7.75
CA PHE A 8 10.37 -7.27 6.33
C PHE A 8 11.56 -8.10 5.80
N ASN A 9 11.30 -9.03 4.88
CA ASN A 9 12.33 -9.79 4.17
C ASN A 9 13.02 -8.88 3.15
N GLU A 10 12.20 -8.12 2.40
CA GLU A 10 12.66 -7.11 1.44
C GLU A 10 12.91 -5.77 2.15
N ILE A 11 13.89 -5.73 3.06
CA ILE A 11 14.15 -4.57 3.94
C ILE A 11 14.41 -3.31 3.13
N GLU A 12 15.24 -3.38 2.09
CA GLU A 12 15.60 -2.21 1.28
C GLU A 12 14.37 -1.60 0.59
N ILE A 13 13.51 -2.45 0.02
CA ILE A 13 12.24 -2.06 -0.60
C ILE A 13 11.30 -1.45 0.46
N ALA A 14 11.18 -2.08 1.62
CA ALA A 14 10.33 -1.58 2.70
C ALA A 14 10.80 -0.21 3.22
N VAL A 15 12.11 -0.01 3.37
CA VAL A 15 12.73 1.27 3.74
C VAL A 15 12.45 2.33 2.69
N GLU A 16 12.59 2.00 1.41
CA GLU A 16 12.35 2.94 0.32
C GLU A 16 10.88 3.37 0.24
N ILE A 17 9.94 2.42 0.31
CA ILE A 17 8.50 2.71 0.33
C ILE A 17 8.13 3.54 1.57
N HIS A 18 8.62 3.16 2.75
CA HIS A 18 8.38 3.93 3.98
C HIS A 18 8.87 5.37 3.84
N THR A 19 10.10 5.54 3.35
CA THR A 19 10.71 6.87 3.15
C THR A 19 9.90 7.69 2.16
N TYR A 20 9.47 7.09 1.05
CA TYR A 20 8.66 7.78 0.05
C TYR A 20 7.30 8.21 0.59
N LEU A 21 6.59 7.33 1.30
CA LEU A 21 5.29 7.66 1.90
C LEU A 21 5.40 8.84 2.88
N LEU A 22 6.48 8.91 3.66
CA LEU A 22 6.72 10.02 4.59
C LEU A 22 7.17 11.33 3.92
N GLN A 23 7.56 11.29 2.64
CA GLN A 23 7.84 12.50 1.86
C GLN A 23 6.57 13.13 1.30
N LEU A 24 5.46 12.40 1.26
CA LEU A 24 4.18 12.96 0.84
C LEU A 24 3.70 13.99 1.88
N PRO A 25 3.25 15.19 1.44
CA PRO A 25 2.79 16.23 2.35
C PRO A 25 1.72 15.72 3.31
N GLY A 26 1.83 16.07 4.60
CA GLY A 26 0.81 15.76 5.60
C GLY A 26 0.61 14.27 5.91
N VAL A 27 1.43 13.37 5.38
CA VAL A 27 1.35 11.93 5.68
C VAL A 27 2.08 11.59 6.97
N GLU A 28 1.38 10.88 7.86
CA GLU A 28 1.92 10.31 9.08
C GLU A 28 1.80 8.78 9.06
N TYR A 29 2.61 8.11 9.87
CA TYR A 29 2.53 6.66 10.06
C TYR A 29 2.04 6.28 11.47
N ASP A 30 1.33 5.16 11.54
CA ASP A 30 0.78 4.56 12.76
C ASP A 30 1.26 3.11 12.88
N GLU A 31 1.98 2.82 13.95
CA GLU A 31 2.50 1.50 14.27
C GLU A 31 1.83 0.87 15.50
N SER A 32 0.67 1.36 15.93
CA SER A 32 -0.07 0.80 17.07
C SER A 32 -0.64 -0.61 16.80
N ALA A 33 -0.77 -1.01 15.53
CA ALA A 33 -1.29 -2.31 15.15
C ALA A 33 -0.41 -3.47 15.66
N ASN A 34 -1.02 -4.58 16.09
CA ASN A 34 -0.27 -5.77 16.50
C ASN A 34 0.50 -6.37 15.31
N GLY A 35 1.72 -6.84 15.57
CA GLY A 35 2.60 -7.42 14.56
C GLY A 35 3.35 -6.39 13.71
N PRO A 36 4.09 -6.84 12.69
CA PRO A 36 4.94 -6.01 11.83
C PRO A 36 4.10 -5.23 10.79
N THR A 37 3.13 -4.45 11.26
CA THR A 37 2.23 -3.64 10.43
C THR A 37 2.45 -2.16 10.70
N ILE A 38 2.55 -1.37 9.63
CA ILE A 38 2.69 0.08 9.64
C ILE A 38 1.57 0.66 8.75
N GLY A 39 0.67 1.44 9.33
CA GLY A 39 -0.36 2.18 8.60
C GLY A 39 0.11 3.58 8.24
N TYR A 40 -0.41 4.14 7.15
CA TYR A 40 -0.11 5.50 6.70
C TYR A 40 -1.42 6.22 6.39
N LYS A 41 -1.52 7.49 6.78
CA LYS A 41 -2.69 8.34 6.51
C LYS A 41 -2.25 9.79 6.38
N HIS A 42 -3.01 10.57 5.61
CA HIS A 42 -2.91 12.02 5.71
C HIS A 42 -3.48 12.50 7.06
N ILE A 43 -2.95 13.58 7.62
CA ILE A 43 -3.34 14.11 8.94
C ILE A 43 -4.83 14.47 9.02
N ASP A 44 -5.39 14.95 7.91
CA ASP A 44 -6.78 15.36 7.78
C ASP A 44 -7.72 14.22 7.33
N GLN A 45 -7.21 13.00 7.15
CA GLN A 45 -7.99 11.86 6.70
C GLN A 45 -8.34 10.90 7.84
N THR A 46 -9.59 10.42 7.83
CA THR A 46 -10.08 9.39 8.76
C THR A 46 -9.53 8.00 8.42
N PHE A 47 -9.39 7.71 7.13
CA PHE A 47 -8.99 6.39 6.65
C PHE A 47 -7.49 6.36 6.29
N LYS A 48 -6.90 5.17 6.38
CA LYS A 48 -5.52 4.94 5.92
C LYS A 48 -5.48 5.06 4.40
N MET A 49 -4.39 5.62 3.88
CA MET A 49 -4.08 5.61 2.45
C MET A 49 -3.30 4.35 2.06
N ALA A 50 -2.44 3.87 2.97
CA ALA A 50 -1.63 2.69 2.76
C ALA A 50 -1.39 1.93 4.07
N THR A 51 -1.08 0.65 3.94
CA THR A 51 -0.59 -0.20 5.03
C THR A 51 0.54 -1.07 4.51
N MET A 52 1.69 -1.08 5.18
CA MET A 52 2.71 -2.10 4.98
C MET A 52 2.52 -3.23 5.98
N HIS A 53 2.45 -4.45 5.50
CA HIS A 53 2.27 -5.67 6.29
C HIS A 53 3.52 -6.55 6.14
N GLY A 54 4.25 -6.79 7.22
CA GLY A 54 5.50 -7.56 7.26
C GLY A 54 5.35 -8.97 7.85
N GLY A 55 4.14 -9.54 7.83
CA GLY A 55 3.86 -10.85 8.42
C GLY A 55 4.67 -11.99 7.77
N ALA A 56 4.87 -13.09 8.51
CA ALA A 56 5.74 -14.20 8.09
C ALA A 56 5.25 -14.96 6.83
N GLU A 57 3.93 -15.01 6.59
CA GLU A 57 3.38 -15.75 5.45
C GLU A 57 3.30 -14.91 4.17
N TYR A 58 3.15 -13.59 4.30
CA TYR A 58 2.95 -12.70 3.16
C TYR A 58 3.27 -11.26 3.53
N GLN A 59 4.19 -10.65 2.78
CA GLN A 59 4.63 -9.28 2.97
C GLN A 59 4.18 -8.40 1.81
N SER A 60 3.51 -7.30 2.13
CA SER A 60 2.89 -6.47 1.10
C SER A 60 2.77 -5.01 1.49
N LEU A 61 2.73 -4.18 0.45
CA LEU A 61 2.10 -2.87 0.49
C LEU A 61 0.63 -3.03 0.11
N VAL A 62 -0.26 -2.52 0.95
CA VAL A 62 -1.70 -2.46 0.70
C VAL A 62 -2.08 -1.00 0.51
N LEU A 63 -2.65 -0.65 -0.64
CA LEU A 63 -3.22 0.67 -0.89
C LEU A 63 -4.73 0.62 -0.63
N HIS A 64 -5.24 1.62 0.09
CA HIS A 64 -6.66 1.75 0.37
C HIS A 64 -7.24 2.76 -0.60
N VAL A 65 -8.04 2.29 -1.55
CA VAL A 65 -8.58 3.12 -2.62
C VAL A 65 -10.07 3.31 -2.41
N ASP A 66 -10.51 4.58 -2.36
CA ASP A 66 -11.91 4.94 -2.12
C ASP A 66 -12.47 4.29 -0.82
N PRO A 67 -11.77 4.44 0.33
CA PRO A 67 -12.05 3.65 1.54
C PRO A 67 -13.44 3.91 2.14
N ASP A 68 -14.06 5.06 1.83
CA ASP A 68 -15.39 5.42 2.33
C ASP A 68 -16.55 4.80 1.51
N ASN A 69 -16.27 4.34 0.28
CA ASN A 69 -17.28 3.80 -0.62
C ASN A 69 -17.23 2.28 -0.75
N ARG A 70 -18.02 1.57 0.06
CA ARG A 70 -18.06 0.09 0.06
C ARG A 70 -18.54 -0.54 -1.26
N LEU A 71 -19.18 0.25 -2.14
CA LEU A 71 -19.66 -0.20 -3.44
C LEU A 71 -18.63 0.04 -4.56
N SER A 72 -17.51 0.69 -4.25
CA SER A 72 -16.47 0.98 -5.23
C SER A 72 -15.87 -0.31 -5.79
N THR A 73 -15.61 -0.29 -7.10
CA THR A 73 -14.87 -1.36 -7.79
C THR A 73 -13.47 -0.90 -8.17
N LEU A 74 -13.09 0.32 -7.76
CA LEU A 74 -11.84 0.96 -8.16
C LEU A 74 -10.62 0.17 -7.69
N GLY A 75 -10.62 -0.31 -6.43
CA GLY A 75 -9.54 -1.15 -5.92
C GLY A 75 -9.36 -2.44 -6.73
N LYS A 76 -10.45 -3.11 -7.13
CA LYS A 76 -10.37 -4.28 -8.02
C LYS A 76 -9.79 -3.96 -9.39
N LYS A 77 -10.14 -2.80 -9.95
CA LYS A 77 -9.61 -2.36 -11.25
C LYS A 77 -8.11 -2.12 -11.16
N ILE A 78 -7.67 -1.35 -10.16
CA ILE A 78 -6.25 -1.04 -9.93
C ILE A 78 -5.46 -2.30 -9.59
N GLN A 79 -6.02 -3.23 -8.81
CA GLN A 79 -5.40 -4.52 -8.52
C GLN A 79 -5.06 -5.26 -9.82
N LYS A 80 -6.01 -5.33 -10.76
CA LYS A 80 -5.81 -6.02 -12.03
C LYS A 80 -4.70 -5.35 -12.87
N GLU A 81 -4.70 -4.01 -12.93
CA GLU A 81 -3.66 -3.25 -13.64
C GLU A 81 -2.27 -3.54 -13.05
N ILE A 82 -2.16 -3.60 -11.72
CA ILE A 82 -0.89 -3.88 -11.03
C ILE A 82 -0.45 -5.33 -11.20
N GLU A 83 -1.37 -6.28 -11.16
CA GLU A 83 -1.11 -7.70 -11.45
C GLU A 83 -0.53 -7.88 -12.85
N GLU A 84 -1.06 -7.17 -13.85
CA GLU A 84 -0.56 -7.17 -15.22
C GLU A 84 0.84 -6.53 -15.32
N ILE A 85 1.05 -5.38 -14.69
CA ILE A 85 2.33 -4.64 -14.71
C ILE A 85 3.45 -5.44 -14.04
N LEU A 86 3.17 -6.03 -12.87
CA LEU A 86 4.15 -6.75 -12.06
C LEU A 86 4.14 -8.26 -12.30
N ASN A 87 3.35 -8.73 -13.26
CA ASN A 87 3.22 -10.13 -13.67
C ASN A 87 3.03 -11.10 -12.49
N PHE A 88 1.98 -10.90 -11.71
CA PHE A 88 1.58 -11.80 -10.64
C PHE A 88 0.05 -11.96 -10.57
N ASP A 89 -0.40 -12.98 -9.84
CA ASP A 89 -1.81 -13.22 -9.54
C ASP A 89 -1.99 -13.29 -8.03
N ILE A 90 -2.68 -12.31 -7.44
CA ILE A 90 -2.84 -12.25 -5.98
C ILE A 90 -3.61 -13.46 -5.44
N LYS A 91 -4.47 -14.09 -6.25
CA LYS A 91 -5.24 -15.28 -5.83
C LYS A 91 -4.36 -16.50 -5.65
N GLN A 92 -3.19 -16.51 -6.28
CA GLN A 92 -2.18 -17.57 -6.10
C GLN A 92 -1.29 -17.31 -4.89
N LEU A 93 -1.12 -16.04 -4.50
CA LEU A 93 -0.28 -15.62 -3.38
C LEU A 93 -1.03 -15.55 -2.04
N ARG A 94 -2.36 -15.38 -2.07
CA ARG A 94 -3.19 -15.19 -0.88
C ARG A 94 -4.48 -16.00 -0.95
N THR A 95 -4.82 -16.64 0.17
CA THR A 95 -6.04 -17.46 0.32
C THR A 95 -7.26 -16.66 0.80
N HIS A 96 -7.05 -15.48 1.38
CA HIS A 96 -8.11 -14.63 1.90
C HIS A 96 -8.76 -13.75 0.82
N PRO A 97 -10.08 -13.47 0.93
CA PRO A 97 -10.77 -12.58 0.01
C PRO A 97 -10.15 -11.17 -0.03
N LEU A 98 -10.06 -10.61 -1.23
CA LEU A 98 -9.70 -9.20 -1.42
C LEU A 98 -10.90 -8.32 -1.08
N LYS A 99 -10.68 -7.28 -0.28
CA LYS A 99 -11.68 -6.22 -0.14
C LYS A 99 -11.72 -5.41 -1.44
N ALA A 100 -12.89 -4.88 -1.78
CA ALA A 100 -13.08 -4.17 -3.05
C ALA A 100 -12.25 -2.87 -3.17
N ASN A 101 -11.88 -2.30 -2.03
CA ASN A 101 -11.20 -1.02 -1.87
C ASN A 101 -9.73 -1.19 -1.44
N GLU A 102 -9.21 -2.41 -1.50
CA GLU A 102 -7.82 -2.70 -1.17
C GLU A 102 -7.10 -3.22 -2.40
N VAL A 103 -5.88 -2.73 -2.57
CA VAL A 103 -4.96 -3.13 -3.63
C VAL A 103 -3.71 -3.68 -2.96
N TYR A 104 -3.38 -4.93 -3.24
CA TYR A 104 -2.28 -5.66 -2.63
C TYR A 104 -1.11 -5.76 -3.61
N ILE A 105 0.07 -5.41 -3.10
CA ILE A 105 1.32 -5.39 -3.84
C ILE A 105 2.35 -6.19 -3.03
N PRO A 106 2.68 -7.42 -3.42
CA PRO A 106 3.71 -8.20 -2.75
C PRO A 106 5.07 -7.51 -2.86
N LEU A 107 5.81 -7.41 -1.76
CA LEU A 107 7.09 -6.72 -1.78
C LEU A 107 8.13 -7.46 -2.63
N GLU A 108 8.09 -8.80 -2.67
CA GLU A 108 9.01 -9.58 -3.51
C GLU A 108 8.83 -9.34 -5.02
N LYS A 109 7.72 -8.73 -5.44
CA LYS A 109 7.48 -8.36 -6.84
C LYS A 109 8.07 -7.01 -7.20
N LEU A 110 8.64 -6.28 -6.23
CA LEU A 110 9.21 -4.96 -6.41
C LEU A 110 10.74 -4.95 -6.57
N ASP A 111 11.39 -6.10 -6.45
CA ASP A 111 12.86 -6.29 -6.47
C ASP A 111 13.49 -6.20 -7.88
N TYR A 112 12.69 -6.12 -8.95
CA TYR A 112 13.22 -5.91 -10.30
C TYR A 112 13.72 -4.46 -10.46
N GLN A 113 14.59 -4.12 -11.41
CA GLN A 113 15.34 -2.83 -11.40
C GLN A 113 14.54 -1.54 -11.72
N ASP A 114 13.19 -1.58 -11.71
CA ASP A 114 12.29 -0.47 -12.14
C ASP A 114 10.87 -0.40 -11.47
N PRO A 115 10.33 -1.40 -10.74
CA PRO A 115 9.01 -1.34 -10.12
C PRO A 115 8.84 -0.24 -9.07
N ILE A 116 9.89 0.19 -8.38
CA ILE A 116 9.73 1.17 -7.30
C ILE A 116 9.28 2.53 -7.86
N SER A 117 9.82 2.98 -9.00
CA SER A 117 9.33 4.19 -9.68
C SER A 117 7.85 4.06 -10.05
N ARG A 118 7.46 2.89 -10.57
CA ARG A 118 6.08 2.59 -10.94
C ARG A 118 5.13 2.54 -9.73
N ILE A 119 5.59 2.01 -8.60
CA ILE A 119 4.84 1.99 -7.34
C ILE A 119 4.73 3.39 -6.76
N LYS A 120 5.77 4.22 -6.84
CA LYS A 120 5.71 5.63 -6.43
C LYS A 120 4.64 6.40 -7.20
N GLU A 121 4.54 6.19 -8.51
CA GLU A 121 3.45 6.73 -9.35
C GLU A 121 2.08 6.29 -8.82
N ILE A 122 1.89 4.97 -8.60
CA ILE A 122 0.60 4.42 -8.14
C ILE A 122 0.23 4.92 -6.73
N ILE A 123 1.20 4.97 -5.81
CA ILE A 123 1.02 5.54 -4.47
C ILE A 123 0.61 7.00 -4.58
N HIS A 124 1.28 7.77 -5.43
CA HIS A 124 1.01 9.19 -5.61
C HIS A 124 -0.40 9.42 -6.18
N GLU A 125 -0.81 8.66 -7.20
CA GLU A 125 -2.17 8.75 -7.72
C GLU A 125 -3.22 8.39 -6.67
N THR A 126 -2.94 7.40 -5.82
CA THR A 126 -3.84 7.01 -4.73
C THR A 126 -3.95 8.13 -3.70
N TYR A 127 -2.83 8.75 -3.36
CA TYR A 127 -2.75 9.92 -2.48
C TYR A 127 -3.58 11.09 -3.02
N GLU A 128 -3.34 11.50 -4.27
CA GLU A 128 -4.03 12.65 -4.89
C GLU A 128 -5.56 12.43 -5.00
N LYS A 129 -5.99 11.20 -5.31
CA LYS A 129 -7.42 10.86 -5.39
C LYS A 129 -8.10 10.93 -4.02
N GLN A 130 -7.42 10.55 -2.94
CA GLN A 130 -7.95 10.71 -1.60
C GLN A 130 -7.99 12.18 -1.15
N GLU A 131 -6.94 12.96 -1.44
CA GLU A 131 -6.88 14.40 -1.15
C GLU A 131 -7.97 15.21 -1.89
N SER A 132 -8.26 14.84 -3.14
CA SER A 132 -9.32 15.48 -3.94
C SER A 132 -10.72 15.31 -3.33
N THR A 133 -10.89 14.38 -2.39
CA THR A 133 -12.16 14.15 -1.67
C THR A 133 -12.32 15.11 -0.48
N ILE A 134 -11.26 15.79 -0.04
CA ILE A 134 -11.25 16.73 1.10
C ILE A 134 -11.71 18.13 0.68
N THR A 135 -11.73 18.44 -0.61
CA THR A 135 -12.14 19.76 -1.12
C THR A 135 -13.66 19.80 -1.35
N ILE A 136 -14.45 20.00 -0.28
CA ILE A 136 -15.88 20.37 -0.36
C ILE A 136 -16.17 21.51 0.62
#